data_AF-A0A9D9QLR9-F1
#
_entry.id   AF-A0A9D9QLR9-F1
#
_cell.length_a   1.000
_cell.length_b   1.000
_cell.length_c   1.000
_cell.angle_alpha   90.00
_cell.angle_beta   90.00
_cell.angle_gamma   90.00
#
_symmetry.space_group_name_H-M   'P 1'
#
loop_
_entity.id
_entity.type
_entity.pdbx_description
1 polymer ?
#
loop_
_entity_poly.entity_id
_entity_poly.type
_entity_poly.pdbx_seq_one_letter_code
_entity_poly.pdbx_strand_id
1 'polypeptide(L)' 'MTFLKTRTFWTILGYALGAVGGYIYFLNVKCETGCYMKTSPVYNVIFGFFIGGFLFQFIHEFFIAKQK' A
#
# COMPACT_ATOMS: atom_id res chain seq x y z
N MET A 1 -10.54 -8.01 23.88
CA MET A 1 -9.38 -8.32 23.01
C MET A 1 -9.71 -8.33 21.51
N THR A 2 -10.90 -7.91 21.08
CA THR A 2 -11.35 -8.02 19.67
C THR A 2 -10.89 -6.87 18.76
N PHE A 3 -10.66 -5.68 19.31
CA PHE A 3 -10.38 -4.46 18.54
C PHE A 3 -9.02 -4.50 17.80
N LEU A 4 -8.00 -5.10 18.41
CA LEU A 4 -6.67 -5.24 17.82
C LEU A 4 -6.67 -6.20 16.61
N LYS A 5 -7.48 -7.26 16.64
CA LYS A 5 -7.56 -8.25 15.54
C LYS A 5 -8.13 -7.63 14.27
N THR A 6 -9.15 -6.78 14.40
CA THR A 6 -9.77 -6.09 13.25
C THR A 6 -8.81 -5.10 12.60
N ARG A 7 -8.08 -4.32 13.40
CA ARG A 7 -7.11 -3.33 12.89
C ARG A 7 -5.98 -4.00 12.12
N THR A 8 -5.39 -5.06 12.69
CA THR A 8 -4.30 -5.82 12.06
C THR A 8 -4.74 -6.48 10.76
N PHE A 9 -5.95 -7.03 10.72
CA PHE A 9 -6.50 -7.63 9.51
C PHE A 9 -6.64 -6.61 8.37
N TRP A 10 -7.14 -5.41 8.67
CA TRP A 10 -7.26 -4.33 7.68
C TRP A 10 -5.92 -3.78 7.22
N THR A 11 -4.93 -3.67 8.11
CA THR A 11 -3.58 -3.24 7.72
C THR A 11 -2.92 -4.27 6.81
N ILE A 12 -3.01 -5.56 7.12
CA ILE A 12 -2.48 -6.64 6.26
C ILE A 12 -3.12 -6.60 4.86
N LEU A 13 -4.43 -6.35 4.79
CA LEU A 13 -5.15 -6.20 3.53
C LEU A 13 -4.67 -4.99 2.73
N GLY A 14 -4.44 -3.86 3.40
CA GLY A 14 -3.87 -2.65 2.80
C GLY A 14 -2.47 -2.85 2.24
N TYR A 15 -1.62 -3.59 2.96
CA TYR A 15 -0.28 -3.97 2.51
C TYR A 15 -0.33 -4.90 1.28
N ALA A 16 -1.22 -5.89 1.28
CA ALA A 16 -1.39 -6.81 0.15
C ALA A 16 -1.89 -6.06 -1.11
N LEU A 17 -2.91 -5.21 -0.96
CA LEU A 17 -3.43 -4.37 -2.05
C LEU A 17 -2.38 -3.35 -2.53
N GLY A 18 -1.58 -2.80 -1.63
CA GLY A 18 -0.47 -1.89 -1.93
C GLY A 18 0.63 -2.53 -2.77
N ALA A 19 1.05 -3.75 -2.41
CA ALA A 19 2.03 -4.51 -3.20
C ALA A 19 1.51 -4.83 -4.61
N VAL A 20 0.26 -5.26 -4.72
CA VAL A 20 -0.38 -5.53 -6.03
C VAL A 20 -0.48 -4.24 -6.84
N GLY A 21 -0.87 -3.13 -6.23
CA GLY A 21 -0.90 -1.81 -6.87
C GLY A 21 0.48 -1.35 -7.35
N GLY A 22 1.53 -1.53 -6.54
CA GLY A 22 2.91 -1.23 -6.92
C GLY A 22 3.44 -2.08 -8.07
N TYR A 23 3.04 -3.36 -8.13
CA TYR A 23 3.38 -4.26 -9.24
C TYR A 23 2.67 -3.86 -10.54
N ILE A 24 1.37 -3.54 -10.45
CA ILE A 24 0.59 -3.04 -11.60
C ILE A 24 1.16 -1.71 -12.09
N TYR A 25 1.59 -0.83 -11.18
CA TYR A 25 2.23 0.45 -11.51
C TYR A 25 3.54 0.24 -12.28
N PHE A 26 4.36 -0.73 -11.86
CA PHE A 26 5.59 -1.10 -12.58
C PHE A 26 5.32 -1.58 -14.02
N LEU A 27 4.24 -2.35 -14.23
CA LEU A 27 3.85 -2.88 -15.54
C LEU A 27 3.27 -1.81 -16.48
N ASN A 28 2.42 -0.92 -15.96
CA ASN A 28 1.67 0.05 -16.77
C ASN A 28 2.46 1.33 -17.07
N VAL A 29 3.30 1.78 -16.15
CA VAL A 29 4.11 2.99 -16.36
C VAL A 29 5.32 2.62 -17.20
N LYS A 30 5.20 2.73 -18.52
CA LYS A 30 6.32 2.60 -19.46
C LYS A 30 7.11 3.89 -19.41
N CYS A 31 8.34 3.80 -18.92
CA CYS A 31 9.19 4.97 -18.78
C CYS A 31 9.69 5.42 -20.15
N GLU A 32 9.36 6.63 -20.55
CA GLU A 32 9.76 7.16 -21.86
C GLU A 32 11.14 7.85 -21.83
N THR A 33 11.58 8.42 -20.70
CA THR A 33 12.96 8.93 -20.52
C THR A 33 13.33 9.01 -19.02
N GLY A 34 14.48 8.43 -18.61
CA GLY A 34 15.11 8.72 -17.30
C GLY A 34 14.52 8.11 -16.01
N CYS A 35 14.01 6.88 -16.00
CA CYS A 35 13.48 6.30 -14.75
C CYS A 35 14.56 5.80 -13.78
N TYR A 36 14.76 6.55 -12.70
CA TYR A 36 15.40 6.06 -11.47
C TYR A 36 14.55 5.00 -10.74
N MET A 37 13.22 5.05 -10.90
CA MET A 37 12.27 4.13 -10.24
C MET A 37 12.05 2.80 -10.97
N LYS A 38 12.59 2.60 -12.19
CA LYS A 38 12.45 1.31 -12.93
C LYS A 38 13.62 0.34 -12.76
N THR A 39 14.71 0.75 -12.10
CA THR A 39 15.95 -0.05 -12.03
C THR A 39 15.74 -1.40 -11.36
N SER A 40 14.76 -1.53 -10.45
CA SER A 40 14.30 -2.85 -10.00
C SER A 40 12.78 -2.88 -9.76
N PRO A 41 12.08 -3.95 -10.20
CA PRO A 41 10.67 -4.17 -9.88
C PRO A 41 10.44 -4.28 -8.37
N VAL A 42 11.46 -4.71 -7.64
CA VAL A 42 11.45 -4.83 -6.18
C VAL A 42 11.23 -3.48 -5.50
N TYR A 43 11.88 -2.40 -5.98
CA TYR A 43 11.73 -1.08 -5.37
C TYR A 43 10.29 -0.56 -5.47
N ASN A 44 9.66 -0.67 -6.64
CA ASN A 44 8.28 -0.20 -6.85
C ASN A 44 7.25 -1.03 -6.07
N VAL A 45 7.48 -2.34 -5.92
CA VAL A 45 6.61 -3.18 -5.07
C VAL A 45 6.78 -2.83 -3.60
N ILE A 46 8.01 -2.62 -3.11
CA ILE A 46 8.26 -2.19 -1.72
C ILE A 46 7.65 -0.82 -1.45
N PHE A 47 7.80 0.12 -2.39
CA PHE A 47 7.24 1.45 -2.27
C PHE A 47 5.70 1.41 -2.27
N GLY A 48 5.09 0.65 -3.18
CA GLY A 48 3.65 0.43 -3.23
C GLY A 48 3.12 -0.28 -1.98
N PHE A 49 3.87 -1.25 -1.45
CA PHE A 49 3.56 -1.94 -0.19
C PHE A 49 3.55 -0.98 0.99
N PHE A 50 4.59 -0.15 1.14
CA PHE A 50 4.66 0.85 2.20
C PHE A 50 3.53 1.88 2.09
N ILE A 51 3.33 2.46 0.90
CA ILE A 51 2.29 3.46 0.68
C ILE A 51 0.91 2.86 0.94
N GLY A 52 0.61 1.68 0.38
CA GLY A 52 -0.70 1.04 0.55
C GLY A 52 -1.00 0.66 2.00
N GLY A 53 -0.02 0.12 2.72
CA GLY A 53 -0.17 -0.20 4.15
C GLY A 53 -0.42 1.03 5.00
N PHE A 54 0.37 2.10 4.80
CA PHE A 54 0.20 3.37 5.52
C PHE A 54 -1.15 4.04 5.20
N LEU A 55 -1.55 4.07 3.93
CA LEU A 55 -2.78 4.70 3.48
C LEU A 55 -4.00 4.01 4.10
N PHE A 56 -4.03 2.68 4.10
CA PHE A 56 -5.14 1.90 4.68
C PHE A 56 -5.19 2.02 6.20
N GLN A 57 -4.03 2.14 6.86
CA GLN A 57 -3.96 2.45 8.28
C GLN A 57 -4.53 3.84 8.59
N PHE A 58 -4.17 4.85 7.80
CA PHE A 58 -4.71 6.21 7.93
C PHE A 58 -6.21 6.27 7.68
N ILE A 59 -6.71 5.57 6.65
CA ILE A 59 -8.14 5.50 6.34
C ILE A 59 -8.90 4.82 7.50
N HIS A 60 -8.37 3.73 8.07
CA HIS A 60 -8.95 3.09 9.25
C HIS A 60 -9.00 4.06 10.43
N GLU A 61 -7.90 4.77 10.70
CA GLU A 61 -7.86 5.78 11.75
C GLU A 61 -8.93 6.84 11.52
N PHE A 62 -8.95 7.47 10.35
CA PHE A 62 -9.82 8.61 10.06
C PHE A 62 -11.30 8.25 9.98
N PHE A 63 -11.65 7.09 9.41
CA PHE A 63 -13.06 6.69 9.28
C PHE A 63 -13.58 5.95 10.51
N ILE A 64 -12.76 5.13 11.19
CA ILE A 64 -13.23 4.37 12.37
C ILE A 64 -13.14 5.20 13.65
N ALA A 65 -12.13 6.08 13.81
CA ALA A 65 -12.08 6.95 15.00
C ALA A 65 -13.18 8.01 15.01
N LYS A 66 -13.75 8.36 13.85
CA LYS A 66 -14.92 9.24 13.75
C LYS A 66 -16.26 8.56 14.04
N GLN A 67 -16.28 7.23 14.13
CA GLN A 67 -17.48 6.41 14.33
C GLN A 67 -17.65 5.94 15.79
N LYS A 68 -16.82 6.41 16.71
CA LYS A 68 -16.92 6.13 18.15
C LYS A 68 -16.99 7.44 18.92
#